data_AF-A0A820NEK2-F1
#
_entry.id   AF-A0A820NEK2-F1
#
_cell.length_a   1.000
_cell.length_b   1.000
_cell.length_c   1.000
_cell.angle_alpha   90.00
_cell.angle_beta   90.00
_cell.angle_gamma   90.00
#
_symmetry.space_group_name_H-M   'P 1'
#
loop_
_entity.id
_entity.type
_entity.pdbx_description
1 polymer ?
#
loop_
_entity_poly.entity_id
_entity_poly.type
_entity_poly.pdbx_seq_one_letter_code
_entity_poly.pdbx_strand_id
1 'polypeptide(L)'
;LINDDIYRYFIDNQQTPGHQSLIFGIRELNSTEINNYCLNNSSINTSLPINDEPFNFMSNYELRIYTSGCYYLDENNQWKSDGLTVGPLTNLHETECLSTHLTSFAGGFIVLPAPINWSYVFANADLIKNKTVYLTVIFTSIFYIILMIYARFQDKKDFEKVN
;
A
#
# COMPACT_ATOMS: atom_id res chain seq x y z
N LEU A 1 23.12 9.89 2.19
CA LEU A 1 22.25 11.08 2.35
C LEU A 1 21.12 10.66 3.27
N ILE A 2 21.38 10.70 4.58
CA ILE A 2 20.38 10.44 5.61
C ILE A 2 19.74 11.80 5.84
N ASN A 3 18.47 11.96 5.46
CA ASN A 3 17.72 13.16 5.82
C ASN A 3 17.39 13.04 7.31
N ASP A 4 18.12 13.78 8.14
CA ASP A 4 18.03 13.79 9.61
C ASP A 4 16.65 14.25 10.16
N ASP A 5 15.69 14.60 9.29
CA ASP A 5 14.40 15.19 9.68
C ASP A 5 13.21 14.20 9.65
N ILE A 6 13.40 12.94 9.23
CA ILE A 6 12.29 11.98 9.12
C ILE A 6 12.40 10.90 10.19
N TYR A 7 11.56 11.01 11.22
CA TYR A 7 11.37 9.96 12.21
C TYR A 7 10.43 8.89 11.66
N ARG A 8 10.94 7.67 11.50
CA ARG A 8 10.15 6.51 11.04
C ARG A 8 9.89 5.56 12.21
N TYR A 9 8.61 5.28 12.44
CA TYR A 9 8.18 4.19 13.32
C TYR A 9 7.54 3.09 12.46
N PHE A 10 7.97 1.84 12.67
CA PHE A 10 7.52 0.69 11.90
C PHE A 10 6.98 -0.38 12.85
N ILE A 11 5.80 -0.91 12.52
CA ILE A 11 5.18 -2.04 13.22
C ILE A 11 5.00 -3.15 12.20
N ASP A 12 5.61 -4.30 12.45
CA ASP A 12 5.41 -5.50 11.65
C ASP A 12 4.08 -6.19 11.96
N ASN A 13 3.70 -7.15 11.12
CA ASN A 13 2.50 -7.96 11.30
C ASN A 13 2.59 -9.00 12.43
N GLN A 14 3.76 -9.18 13.06
CA GLN A 14 3.93 -10.05 14.24
C GLN A 14 3.60 -9.33 15.54
N GLN A 15 3.63 -8.00 15.55
CA GLN A 15 3.24 -7.15 16.69
C GLN A 15 1.75 -6.79 16.72
N THR A 16 1.05 -6.95 15.60
CA THR A 16 -0.40 -6.71 15.47
C THR A 16 -1.36 -7.90 15.67
N PRO A 17 -0.95 -9.15 16.00
CA PRO A 17 -1.89 -10.25 16.25
C PRO A 17 -2.92 -9.90 17.32
N GLY A 18 -4.20 -10.21 17.04
CA GLY A 18 -5.30 -9.99 17.99
C GLY A 18 -5.75 -8.53 18.14
N HIS A 19 -5.10 -7.58 17.47
CA HIS A 19 -5.49 -6.18 17.49
C HIS A 19 -6.36 -5.84 16.28
N GLN A 20 -7.52 -5.22 16.50
CA GLN A 20 -8.40 -4.75 15.43
C GLN A 20 -8.06 -3.32 14.99
N SER A 21 -7.51 -2.52 15.90
CA SER A 21 -7.15 -1.14 15.67
C SER A 21 -5.84 -0.81 16.37
N LEU A 22 -5.06 0.08 15.76
CA LEU A 22 -3.89 0.71 16.35
C LEU A 22 -4.10 2.22 16.33
N ILE A 23 -3.78 2.87 17.44
CA ILE A 23 -3.91 4.31 17.59
C ILE A 23 -2.50 4.89 17.68
N PHE A 24 -2.22 5.87 16.82
CA PHE A 24 -0.97 6.62 16.84
C PHE A 24 -1.28 8.04 17.33
N GLY A 25 -0.53 8.49 18.33
CA GLY A 25 -0.57 9.85 18.84
C GLY A 25 0.78 10.52 18.68
N ILE A 26 0.77 11.82 18.39
CA ILE A 26 1.95 12.68 18.44
C ILE A 26 1.75 13.74 19.52
N ARG A 27 2.85 14.14 20.17
CA ARG A 27 2.83 15.15 21.23
C ARG A 27 4.06 16.05 21.09
N GLU A 28 3.88 17.35 21.24
CA GLU A 28 5.00 18.30 21.35
C GLU A 28 5.52 18.31 22.79
N LEU A 29 6.85 18.19 22.94
CA LEU A 29 7.51 18.28 24.24
C LEU A 29 7.73 19.75 24.63
N ASN A 30 7.57 20.06 25.91
CA ASN A 30 7.94 21.38 26.44
C ASN A 30 9.47 21.51 26.61
N SER A 31 9.97 22.71 26.91
CA SER A 31 11.41 22.99 27.02
C SER A 31 12.12 22.20 28.12
N THR A 32 11.45 21.90 29.24
CA THR A 32 12.05 21.11 30.33
C THR A 32 12.08 19.62 29.98
N GLU A 33 11.04 19.10 29.32
CA GLU A 33 10.97 17.75 28.78
C GLU A 33 12.03 17.53 27.71
N ILE A 34 12.22 18.46 26.77
CA ILE A 34 13.29 18.38 25.75
C ILE A 34 14.66 18.23 26.43
N ASN A 35 14.96 19.06 27.45
CA ASN A 35 16.23 18.97 28.16
C ASN A 35 16.41 17.64 28.89
N ASN A 36 15.34 17.11 29.47
CA ASN A 36 15.38 15.88 30.26
C ASN A 36 15.46 14.61 29.38
N TYR A 37 14.78 14.60 28.23
CA TYR A 37 14.63 13.39 27.40
C TYR A 37 15.50 13.38 26.13
N CYS A 38 15.89 14.53 25.58
CA CYS A 38 16.65 14.60 24.33
C CYS A 38 18.13 14.98 24.53
N LEU A 39 18.47 15.69 25.61
CA LEU A 39 19.83 16.23 25.82
C LEU A 39 20.63 15.52 26.91
N ASN A 40 19.97 15.12 28.00
CA ASN A 40 20.60 14.26 28.99
C ASN A 40 20.50 12.82 28.48
N ASN A 41 21.65 12.17 28.22
CA ASN A 41 21.78 10.71 27.96
C ASN A 41 21.27 9.81 29.11
N SER A 42 20.44 10.36 30.00
CA SER A 42 19.76 9.63 31.05
C SER A 42 18.68 8.77 30.40
N SER A 43 18.96 7.48 30.31
CA SER A 43 17.99 6.41 30.14
C SER A 43 16.99 6.39 31.30
N ILE A 44 16.15 7.42 31.37
CA ILE A 44 15.03 7.47 32.29
C ILE A 44 13.94 6.61 31.62
N ASN A 45 13.88 5.36 32.05
CA ASN A 45 12.83 4.37 31.73
C ASN A 45 11.49 4.80 32.33
N THR A 46 11.03 6.01 32.03
CA THR A 46 9.73 6.50 32.47
C THR A 46 8.96 6.84 31.22
N SER A 47 7.95 6.02 30.95
CA SER A 47 6.95 6.35 29.93
C SER A 47 6.46 7.76 30.20
N LEU A 48 6.63 8.65 29.22
CA LEU A 48 5.98 9.96 29.27
C LEU A 48 4.48 9.75 29.54
N PRO A 49 3.87 10.55 30.43
CA PRO A 49 2.44 10.45 30.65
C PRO A 49 1.72 10.70 29.32
N ILE A 50 0.78 9.81 29.01
CA ILE A 50 -0.12 10.01 27.87
C ILE A 50 -1.15 11.02 28.34
N ASN A 51 -1.12 12.21 27.73
CA ASN A 51 -2.13 13.23 27.95
C ASN A 51 -3.10 13.17 26.77
N ASP A 52 -4.34 12.75 27.02
CA ASP A 52 -5.39 12.63 26.00
C ASP A 52 -6.13 13.96 25.73
N GLU A 53 -5.51 15.08 26.10
CA GLU A 53 -6.09 16.42 25.95
C GLU A 53 -5.68 17.05 24.61
N PRO A 54 -6.59 17.78 23.94
CA PRO A 54 -6.26 18.48 22.71
C PRO A 54 -5.18 19.53 22.97
N PHE A 55 -4.11 19.47 22.18
CA PHE A 55 -2.96 20.36 22.27
C PHE A 55 -2.79 21.17 20.99
N ASN A 56 -2.44 22.46 21.12
CA ASN A 56 -2.12 23.30 19.97
C ASN A 56 -0.60 23.33 19.76
N PHE A 57 -0.15 22.69 18.69
CA PHE A 57 1.26 22.62 18.34
C PHE A 57 1.79 24.03 18.00
N MET A 58 2.94 24.38 18.55
CA MET A 58 3.65 25.62 18.23
C MET A 58 4.46 25.47 16.94
N SER A 59 4.91 24.25 16.65
CA SER A 59 5.75 23.91 15.50
C SER A 59 4.95 23.27 14.37
N ASN A 60 5.32 23.55 13.12
CA ASN A 60 4.75 22.86 11.96
C ASN A 60 5.25 21.42 11.91
N TYR A 61 4.36 20.48 11.59
CA TYR A 61 4.70 19.07 11.42
C TYR A 61 3.98 18.47 10.20
N GLU A 62 4.59 17.46 9.59
CA GLU A 62 3.93 16.58 8.60
C GLU A 62 3.89 15.17 9.17
N LEU A 63 2.72 14.56 9.16
CA LEU A 63 2.53 13.17 9.59
C LEU A 63 2.07 12.35 8.39
N ARG A 64 2.78 11.25 8.11
CA ARG A 64 2.40 10.30 7.07
C ARG A 64 2.29 8.90 7.66
N ILE A 65 1.10 8.31 7.50
CA ILE A 65 0.79 6.96 7.93
C ILE A 65 0.38 6.18 6.69
N TYR A 66 0.98 5.01 6.50
CA TYR A 66 0.62 4.07 5.45
C TYR A 66 0.74 2.66 6.00
N THR A 67 0.03 1.74 5.36
CA THR A 67 0.02 0.33 5.73
C THR A 67 0.32 -0.50 4.50
N SER A 68 0.99 -1.63 4.69
CA SER A 68 1.29 -2.58 3.62
C SER A 68 1.00 -3.99 4.09
N GLY A 69 0.83 -4.89 3.14
CA GLY A 69 0.61 -6.31 3.37
C GLY A 69 1.37 -7.15 2.35
N CYS A 70 1.76 -8.33 2.78
CA CYS A 70 2.37 -9.36 1.95
C CYS A 70 1.42 -10.55 1.89
N TYR A 71 1.19 -11.04 0.67
CA TYR A 71 0.29 -12.15 0.41
C TYR A 71 0.93 -13.14 -0.55
N TYR A 72 0.50 -14.39 -0.46
CA TYR A 72 0.81 -15.42 -1.44
C TYR A 72 -0.47 -16.09 -1.94
N LEU A 73 -0.40 -16.62 -3.16
CA LEU A 73 -1.49 -17.37 -3.75
C LEU A 73 -1.34 -18.84 -3.38
N ASP A 74 -2.32 -19.39 -2.67
CA ASP A 74 -2.35 -20.82 -2.32
C ASP A 74 -2.81 -21.70 -3.50
N GLU A 75 -2.74 -23.03 -3.32
CA GLU A 75 -3.15 -24.01 -4.33
C GLU A 75 -4.65 -23.92 -4.69
N ASN A 76 -5.47 -23.34 -3.81
CA ASN A 76 -6.90 -23.12 -4.02
C ASN A 76 -7.20 -21.76 -4.68
N ASN A 77 -6.18 -21.05 -5.17
CA ASN A 77 -6.27 -19.68 -5.70
C ASN A 77 -6.82 -18.67 -4.69
N GLN A 78 -6.52 -18.84 -3.41
CA GLN A 78 -6.84 -17.89 -2.35
C GLN A 78 -5.60 -17.14 -1.91
N TRP A 79 -5.75 -15.83 -1.70
CA TRP A 79 -4.69 -15.02 -1.11
C TRP A 79 -4.60 -15.29 0.40
N LYS A 80 -3.41 -15.65 0.85
CA LYS A 80 -3.07 -15.94 2.24
C LYS A 80 -1.86 -15.12 2.66
N SER A 81 -1.64 -14.98 3.96
CA SER A 81 -0.54 -14.17 4.51
C SER A 81 0.32 -14.92 5.51
N ASP A 82 0.04 -16.20 5.77
CA ASP A 82 0.87 -17.02 6.65
C ASP A 82 2.26 -17.29 6.06
N GLY A 83 3.25 -17.38 6.95
CA GLY A 83 4.65 -17.51 6.56
C GLY A 83 5.27 -16.26 5.92
N LEU A 84 4.54 -15.14 5.86
CA LEU A 84 5.00 -13.85 5.35
C LEU A 84 5.13 -12.80 6.46
N THR A 85 6.18 -12.00 6.40
CA THR A 85 6.40 -10.87 7.31
C THR A 85 6.75 -9.62 6.51
N VAL A 86 6.12 -8.49 6.84
CA VAL A 86 6.47 -7.20 6.25
C VAL A 86 7.79 -6.73 6.86
N GLY A 87 8.75 -6.36 6.01
CA GLY A 87 10.08 -5.93 6.43
C GLY A 87 10.19 -4.41 6.68
N PRO A 88 11.20 -3.97 7.45
CA PRO A 88 11.39 -2.58 7.86
C PRO A 88 11.87 -1.66 6.73
N LEU A 89 12.34 -2.20 5.60
CA LEU A 89 12.73 -1.40 4.42
C LEU A 89 11.52 -0.93 3.61
N THR A 90 10.32 -1.43 3.95
CA THR A 90 9.05 -0.99 3.39
C THR A 90 8.92 0.54 3.49
N ASN A 91 8.52 1.15 2.39
CA ASN A 91 8.31 2.58 2.25
C ASN A 91 7.09 2.86 1.35
N LEU A 92 6.88 4.12 0.98
CA LEU A 92 5.72 4.53 0.17
C LEU A 92 5.68 3.88 -1.23
N HIS A 93 6.84 3.57 -1.78
CA HIS A 93 6.99 3.11 -3.16
C HIS A 93 7.19 1.59 -3.24
N GLU A 94 7.72 0.98 -2.19
CA GLU A 94 8.16 -0.41 -2.20
C GLU A 94 7.78 -1.11 -0.89
N THR A 95 7.30 -2.34 -0.98
CA THR A 95 7.02 -3.21 0.16
C THR A 95 8.05 -4.32 0.21
N GLU A 96 8.73 -4.46 1.35
CA GLU A 96 9.65 -5.56 1.60
C GLU A 96 8.85 -6.73 2.19
N CYS A 97 8.86 -7.88 1.52
CA CYS A 97 8.19 -9.09 1.98
C CYS A 97 9.21 -10.18 2.28
N LEU A 98 9.29 -10.58 3.56
CA LEU A 98 10.11 -11.69 4.03
C LEU A 98 9.25 -12.96 4.02
N SER A 99 9.63 -13.96 3.22
CA SER A 99 8.89 -15.21 3.07
C SER A 99 9.67 -16.41 3.60
N THR A 100 8.94 -17.37 4.15
CA THR A 100 9.47 -18.69 4.57
C THR A 100 9.23 -19.78 3.54
N HIS A 101 8.48 -19.50 2.47
CA HIS A 101 8.11 -20.45 1.42
C HIS A 101 8.32 -19.86 0.02
N LEU A 102 8.42 -20.76 -0.98
CA LEU A 102 8.60 -20.41 -2.38
C LEU A 102 7.27 -20.57 -3.12
N THR A 103 6.53 -19.47 -3.26
CA THR A 103 5.23 -19.42 -3.95
C THR A 103 5.12 -18.13 -4.77
N SER A 104 4.06 -18.01 -5.57
CA SER A 104 3.69 -16.73 -6.15
C SER A 104 3.31 -15.75 -5.04
N PHE A 105 4.05 -14.64 -4.93
CA PHE A 105 3.88 -13.62 -3.92
C PHE A 105 3.37 -12.31 -4.53
N ALA A 106 2.66 -11.53 -3.73
CA ALA A 106 2.23 -10.18 -4.04
C ALA A 106 2.36 -9.28 -2.80
N GLY A 107 2.93 -8.10 -3.00
CA GLY A 107 2.86 -7.01 -2.03
C GLY A 107 1.72 -6.06 -2.40
N GLY A 108 1.07 -5.46 -1.42
CA GLY A 108 -0.01 -4.50 -1.69
C GLY A 108 -0.47 -3.73 -0.46
N PHE A 109 -1.35 -2.76 -0.71
CA PHE A 109 -2.04 -2.04 0.36
C PHE A 109 -3.17 -2.92 0.93
N ILE A 110 -3.41 -2.81 2.24
CA ILE A 110 -4.33 -3.70 2.97
C ILE A 110 -5.77 -3.58 2.46
N VAL A 111 -6.16 -2.41 1.95
CA VAL A 111 -7.46 -2.22 1.31
C VAL A 111 -7.37 -2.49 -0.18
N LEU A 112 -7.51 -3.77 -0.54
CA LEU A 112 -7.87 -4.09 -1.92
C LEU A 112 -9.20 -3.38 -2.25
N PRO A 113 -9.31 -2.71 -3.41
CA PRO A 113 -10.60 -2.17 -3.83
C PRO A 113 -11.63 -3.30 -3.86
N ALA A 114 -12.85 -3.02 -3.42
CA ALA A 114 -13.92 -4.01 -3.41
C ALA A 114 -14.03 -4.68 -4.80
N PRO A 115 -14.17 -6.01 -4.88
CA PRO A 115 -14.26 -6.70 -6.15
C PRO A 115 -15.42 -6.14 -6.95
N ILE A 116 -15.20 -5.94 -8.26
CA ILE A 116 -16.20 -5.38 -9.15
C ILE A 116 -17.40 -6.32 -9.17
N ASN A 117 -18.56 -5.82 -8.73
CA ASN A 117 -19.81 -6.56 -8.82
C ASN A 117 -20.34 -6.51 -10.26
N TRP A 118 -19.90 -7.47 -11.08
CA TRP A 118 -20.27 -7.55 -12.49
C TRP A 118 -21.78 -7.67 -12.69
N SER A 119 -22.51 -8.38 -11.82
CA SER A 119 -23.98 -8.45 -11.93
C SER A 119 -24.66 -7.10 -11.77
N TYR A 120 -24.17 -6.26 -10.86
CA TYR A 120 -24.68 -4.91 -10.67
C TYR A 120 -24.31 -4.00 -11.84
N VAL A 121 -23.06 -4.10 -12.32
CA VAL A 121 -22.58 -3.34 -13.48
C VAL A 121 -23.43 -3.64 -14.71
N PHE A 122 -23.69 -4.92 -15.00
CA PHE A 122 -24.51 -5.31 -16.16
C PHE A 122 -26.01 -5.04 -15.97
N ALA A 123 -26.55 -5.15 -14.75
CA ALA A 123 -27.94 -4.79 -14.47
C ALA A 123 -28.23 -3.29 -14.65
N ASN A 124 -27.23 -2.43 -14.44
CA ASN A 124 -27.32 -0.98 -14.60
C ASN A 124 -26.67 -0.48 -15.91
N ALA A 125 -26.32 -1.39 -16.83
CA ALA A 125 -25.74 -1.05 -18.12
C ALA A 125 -26.81 -0.50 -19.08
N ASP A 126 -27.32 0.69 -18.80
CA ASP A 126 -28.26 1.38 -19.69
C ASP A 126 -27.50 2.14 -20.78
N LEU A 127 -27.46 1.54 -21.98
CA LEU A 127 -26.78 2.07 -23.17
C LEU A 127 -27.31 3.44 -23.60
N ILE A 128 -28.54 3.78 -23.23
CA ILE A 128 -29.21 5.02 -23.68
C ILE A 128 -28.84 6.20 -22.78
N LYS A 129 -28.69 5.98 -21.47
CA LYS A 129 -28.34 7.05 -20.51
C LYS A 129 -26.93 7.59 -20.70
N ASN A 130 -25.97 6.73 -21.05
CA ASN A 130 -24.55 7.09 -21.10
C ASN A 130 -23.94 6.87 -22.49
N LYS A 131 -24.67 7.26 -23.55
CA LYS A 131 -24.29 7.04 -24.96
C LYS A 131 -22.84 7.38 -25.28
N THR A 132 -22.33 8.51 -24.78
CA THR A 132 -20.94 8.95 -25.03
C THR A 132 -19.92 7.96 -24.47
N VAL A 133 -20.14 7.43 -23.26
CA VAL A 133 -19.22 6.46 -22.62
C VAL A 133 -19.19 5.15 -23.39
N TYR A 134 -20.35 4.64 -23.83
CA TYR A 134 -20.37 3.42 -24.62
C TYR A 134 -19.73 3.60 -25.99
N LEU A 135 -19.96 4.75 -26.63
CA LEU A 135 -19.34 5.07 -27.90
C LEU A 135 -17.81 5.10 -27.78
N THR A 136 -17.26 5.76 -26.75
CA THR A 136 -15.81 5.80 -26.53
C THR A 136 -15.25 4.40 -26.25
N VAL A 137 -15.90 3.59 -25.40
CA VAL A 137 -15.47 2.22 -25.08
C VAL A 137 -15.49 1.32 -26.32
N ILE A 138 -16.51 1.43 -27.18
CA ILE A 138 -16.60 0.64 -28.42
C ILE A 138 -15.45 1.04 -29.37
N PHE A 139 -15.25 2.34 -29.59
CA PHE A 139 -14.18 2.80 -30.48
C PHE A 139 -12.79 2.43 -29.97
N THR A 140 -12.52 2.60 -28.67
CA THR A 140 -11.23 2.18 -28.09
C THR A 140 -11.04 0.68 -28.14
N SER A 141 -12.09 -0.12 -27.93
CA SER A 141 -12.02 -1.59 -28.05
C SER A 141 -11.71 -2.03 -29.48
N ILE A 142 -12.36 -1.44 -30.48
CA ILE A 142 -12.08 -1.73 -31.90
C ILE A 142 -10.64 -1.35 -32.24
N PHE A 143 -10.19 -0.17 -31.83
CA PHE A 143 -8.82 0.29 -32.07
C PHE A 143 -7.79 -0.64 -31.42
N TYR A 144 -8.04 -1.06 -30.18
CA TYR A 144 -7.19 -2.03 -29.47
C TYR A 144 -7.09 -3.37 -30.23
N ILE A 145 -8.22 -3.91 -30.71
CA ILE A 145 -8.23 -5.17 -31.48
C ILE A 145 -7.42 -5.03 -32.78
N ILE A 146 -7.55 -3.91 -33.50
CA ILE A 146 -6.77 -3.64 -34.72
C ILE A 146 -5.28 -3.62 -34.40
N LEU A 147 -4.86 -2.91 -33.35
CA LEU A 147 -3.46 -2.87 -32.92
C LEU A 147 -2.96 -4.25 -32.49
N MET A 148 -3.77 -5.04 -31.79
CA MET A 148 -3.42 -6.39 -31.38
C MET A 148 -3.20 -7.32 -32.58
N ILE A 149 -4.05 -7.24 -33.62
CA ILE A 149 -3.89 -7.99 -34.87
C ILE A 149 -2.61 -7.55 -35.60
N TYR A 150 -2.35 -6.25 -35.68
CA TYR A 150 -1.13 -5.71 -36.29
C TYR A 150 0.13 -6.18 -35.55
N ALA A 151 0.15 -6.09 -34.22
CA ALA A 151 1.27 -6.55 -33.39
C ALA A 151 1.53 -8.05 -33.61
N ARG A 152 0.49 -8.89 -33.59
CA ARG A 152 0.60 -10.33 -33.89
C ARG A 152 1.17 -10.62 -35.28
N PHE A 153 0.84 -9.80 -36.27
CA PHE A 153 1.36 -9.94 -37.62
C PHE A 153 2.84 -9.57 -37.71
N GLN A 154 3.26 -8.50 -37.03
CA GLN A 154 4.66 -8.11 -36.96
C GLN A 154 5.50 -9.12 -36.17
N ASP A 155 5.01 -9.61 -35.04
CA ASP A 155 5.67 -10.67 -34.25
C ASP A 155 5.98 -11.87 -35.15
N LYS A 156 5.00 -12.33 -35.95
CA LYS A 156 5.22 -13.43 -36.91
C LYS A 156 6.30 -13.12 -37.95
N LYS A 157 6.33 -11.90 -38.50
CA LYS A 157 7.36 -11.48 -39.46
C LYS A 157 8.75 -11.41 -38.85
N ASP A 158 8.85 -11.04 -37.57
CA ASP A 158 10.14 -10.99 -36.89
C ASP A 158 10.68 -12.40 -36.61
N PHE A 159 9.83 -13.40 -36.32
CA PHE A 159 10.26 -14.80 -36.25
C PHE A 159 10.85 -15.32 -37.57
N GLU A 160 10.35 -14.86 -38.72
CA GLU A 160 10.85 -15.26 -40.04
C GLU A 160 12.23 -14.68 -40.39
N LYS A 161 12.68 -13.60 -39.72
CA LYS A 161 14.01 -12.99 -39.96
C LYS A 161 15.13 -13.61 -39.14
N VAL A 162 14.79 -14.35 -38.08
CA VAL A 162 15.75 -14.95 -37.13
C VAL A 162 16.04 -16.43 -37.48
N ASN A 163 15.30 -17.00 -38.44
CA ASN A 163 15.50 -18.33 -39.02
C ASN A 163 16.18 -18.22 -40.39
#